data_AF-A0A3N5SBT5-F1
#
_entry.id   AF-A0A3N5SBT5-F1
#
_cell.length_a   1.000
_cell.length_b   1.000
_cell.length_c   1.000
_cell.angle_alpha   90.00
_cell.angle_beta   90.00
_cell.angle_gamma   90.00
#
_symmetry.space_group_name_H-M   'P 1'
#
loop_
_entity.id
_entity.type
_entity.pdbx_description
1 polymer ?
#
loop_
_entity_poly.entity_id
_entity_poly.type
_entity_poly.pdbx_seq_one_letter_code
_entity_poly.pdbx_strand_id
1 'polypeptide(L)' 'MIVTHKKDPGIVKKYASDARKIIIVGCSECAAVCRTGGSEQVKEMAEHFSDCEVLATISIESPCDKRISARDFRRIEEE' A
#
# COMPACT_ATOMS: atom_id res chain seq x y z
N MET A 1 -7.87 14.38 -15.14
CA MET A 1 -8.77 14.16 -13.99
C MET A 1 -7.95 13.52 -12.88
N ILE A 2 -7.80 14.19 -11.73
CA ILE A 2 -7.08 13.64 -10.57
C ILE A 2 -8.13 13.07 -9.63
N VAL A 3 -8.09 11.75 -9.40
CA VAL A 3 -9.07 11.03 -8.57
C VAL A 3 -8.58 10.91 -7.11
N THR A 4 -7.27 11.04 -6.90
CA THR A 4 -6.63 10.84 -5.59
C THR A 4 -5.33 11.65 -5.49
N HIS A 5 -4.90 11.97 -4.26
CA HIS A 5 -3.66 12.67 -3.96
C HIS A 5 -2.78 11.82 -3.03
N LYS A 6 -1.45 11.87 -3.24
CA LYS A 6 -0.46 11.19 -2.39
C LYS A 6 -0.51 11.82 -0.99
N LYS A 7 -0.67 10.98 0.04
CA LYS A 7 -0.60 11.43 1.43
C LYS A 7 0.84 11.76 1.81
N ASP A 8 1.00 12.67 2.76
CA ASP A 8 2.29 12.95 3.37
C ASP A 8 2.86 11.69 4.06
N PRO A 9 4.09 11.25 3.74
CA PRO A 9 4.67 10.05 4.34
C PRO A 9 4.82 10.13 5.86
N GLY A 10 5.06 11.31 6.43
CA GLY A 10 5.18 11.52 7.86
C GLY A 10 3.87 11.26 8.60
N ILE A 11 2.74 11.66 8.01
CA ILE A 11 1.40 11.33 8.52
C ILE A 11 1.18 9.81 8.50
N VAL A 12 1.51 9.13 7.39
CA VAL A 12 1.36 7.67 7.29
C VAL A 12 2.23 6.96 8.33
N LYS A 13 3.47 7.43 8.53
CA LYS A 13 4.40 6.90 9.53
C LYS A 13 3.88 7.08 10.95
N LYS A 14 3.24 8.21 11.24
CA LYS A 14 2.56 8.44 12.53
C LYS A 14 1.39 7.46 12.75
N TYR A 15 0.62 7.13 11.72
CA TYR A 15 -0.47 6.14 11.86
C TYR A 15 0.05 4.71 12.05
N ALA A 16 1.23 4.41 11.52
CA ALA A 16 1.86 3.10 11.60
C ALA A 16 2.90 2.98 12.73
N SER A 17 3.06 4.00 13.59
CA SER A 17 4.14 4.03 14.60
C SER A 17 4.05 2.92 15.64
N ASP A 18 2.83 2.45 15.93
CA ASP A 18 2.59 1.38 16.90
C ASP A 18 2.75 -0.03 16.28
N ALA A 19 2.92 -0.12 14.96
CA ALA A 19 3.06 -1.38 14.25
C ALA A 19 4.53 -1.78 14.10
N ARG A 20 4.90 -2.95 14.63
CA ARG A 20 6.24 -3.54 14.43
C ARG A 20 6.42 -4.13 13.03
N LYS A 21 5.36 -4.74 12.50
CA LYS A 21 5.32 -5.40 11.20
C LYS A 21 4.24 -4.76 10.36
N ILE A 22 4.55 -4.40 9.13
CA ILE A 22 3.61 -3.78 8.21
C ILE A 22 3.64 -4.46 6.83
N ILE A 23 2.51 -4.39 6.15
CA ILE A 23 2.38 -4.78 4.74
C ILE A 23 1.96 -3.53 3.98
N ILE A 24 2.61 -3.24 2.87
CA ILE A 24 2.28 -2.08 2.04
C ILE A 24 1.51 -2.57 0.82
N VAL A 25 0.33 -1.98 0.63
CA VAL A 25 -0.63 -2.38 -0.40
C VAL A 25 -0.81 -1.26 -1.41
N GLY A 26 -0.48 -1.54 -2.66
CA GLY A 26 -0.69 -0.67 -3.81
C GLY A 26 -1.96 -1.00 -4.59
N CYS A 27 -2.34 -0.08 -5.47
CA CYS A 27 -3.41 -0.23 -6.45
C CYS A 27 -2.82 -0.29 -7.85
N SER A 28 -3.24 -1.24 -8.68
CA SER A 28 -2.84 -1.32 -10.10
C SER A 28 -3.74 -0.54 -11.06
N GLU A 29 -4.82 0.07 -10.58
CA GLU A 29 -5.75 0.88 -11.38
C GLU A 29 -5.56 2.40 -11.12
N CYS A 30 -6.52 3.05 -10.46
CA CYS A 30 -6.59 4.50 -10.39
C CYS A 30 -5.40 5.14 -9.65
N ALA A 31 -4.86 4.50 -8.61
CA ALA A 31 -3.71 5.04 -7.88
C ALA A 31 -2.38 4.85 -8.62
N ALA A 32 -2.27 3.84 -9.49
CA ALA A 32 -1.14 3.69 -10.41
C ALA A 32 -1.17 4.78 -11.50
N VAL A 33 -2.34 4.99 -12.12
CA VAL A 33 -2.53 6.04 -13.14
C VAL A 33 -2.28 7.43 -12.56
N CYS A 34 -2.76 7.69 -11.33
CA CYS A 34 -2.56 8.97 -10.65
C CYS A 34 -1.17 9.10 -10.00
N ARG A 35 -0.31 8.07 -10.04
CA ARG A 35 1.01 8.03 -9.39
C ARG A 35 0.97 8.35 -7.88
N THR A 36 -0.07 7.89 -7.19
CA THR A 36 -0.25 8.09 -5.74
C THR A 36 -0.05 6.83 -4.93
N GLY A 37 -0.14 5.65 -5.54
CA GLY A 37 -0.06 4.35 -4.86
C GLY A 37 0.15 3.17 -5.81
N GLY A 38 0.79 3.40 -6.96
CA GLY A 38 1.23 2.33 -7.86
C GLY A 38 2.52 1.67 -7.38
N SER A 39 3.04 0.74 -8.17
CA SER A 39 4.21 -0.08 -7.82
C SER A 39 5.44 0.74 -7.40
N GLU A 40 5.74 1.82 -8.11
CA GLU A 40 6.87 2.70 -7.77
C GLU A 40 6.63 3.49 -6.48
N GLN A 41 5.41 3.99 -6.26
CA GLN A 41 5.08 4.72 -5.03
C GLN A 41 5.07 3.80 -3.80
N VAL A 42 4.72 2.52 -3.98
CA VAL A 42 4.80 1.52 -2.92
C VAL A 42 6.26 1.22 -2.55
N LYS A 43 7.16 1.13 -3.53
CA LYS A 43 8.60 0.98 -3.27
C LYS A 43 9.17 2.18 -2.51
N GLU A 44 8.89 3.41 -2.97
CA GLU A 44 9.27 4.64 -2.26
C GLU A 44 8.73 4.64 -0.82
N MET A 45 7.48 4.17 -0.63
CA MET A 45 6.90 4.08 0.70
C MET A 45 7.63 3.05 1.57
N ALA A 46 8.02 1.90 1.03
CA ALA A 46 8.80 0.91 1.76
C ALA A 46 10.14 1.48 2.26
N GLU A 47 10.81 2.32 1.48
CA GLU A 47 12.05 3.00 1.89
C GLU A 47 11.82 3.95 3.09
N HIS A 48 10.71 4.68 3.10
CA HIS A 48 10.32 5.56 4.23
C HIS A 48 10.00 4.79 5.53
N PHE A 49 9.65 3.51 5.38
CA PHE A 49 9.32 2.58 6.46
C PHE A 49 10.45 1.60 6.80
N SER A 50 11.69 1.89 6.39
CA SER A 50 12.87 1.07 6.70
C SER A 50 13.13 0.86 8.20
N ASP A 51 12.59 1.72 9.07
CA ASP A 51 12.64 1.56 10.53
C ASP A 51 11.65 0.50 11.07
N CYS A 52 10.72 0.03 10.23
CA CYS A 52 9.71 -0.99 10.53
C CYS A 52 9.98 -2.27 9.73
N GLU A 53 9.51 -3.41 10.23
CA GLU A 53 9.62 -4.67 9.50
C GLU A 53 8.55 -4.73 8.39
N VAL A 54 8.92 -4.33 7.17
CA VAL A 54 8.06 -4.44 5.98
C VAL A 54 8.05 -5.90 5.52
N LEU A 55 6.96 -6.62 5.77
CA LEU A 55 6.84 -8.05 5.46
C LEU A 55 6.65 -8.29 3.95
N ALA A 56 5.84 -7.45 3.31
CA ALA A 56 5.53 -7.58 1.90
C ALA A 56 5.08 -6.24 1.30
N THR A 57 5.34 -6.09 0.00
CA THR A 57 4.76 -5.03 -0.83
C THR A 57 3.92 -5.69 -1.92
N ILE A 58 2.61 -5.52 -1.86
CA ILE A 58 1.66 -6.14 -2.78
C ILE A 58 0.99 -5.08 -3.65
N SER A 59 0.58 -5.45 -4.86
CA SER A 59 -0.25 -4.60 -5.72
C SER A 59 -1.52 -5.35 -6.06
N ILE A 60 -2.66 -4.83 -5.63
CA ILE A 60 -3.99 -5.39 -5.92
C ILE A 60 -4.74 -4.49 -6.89
N GLU A 61 -5.64 -5.07 -7.69
CA GLU A 61 -6.39 -4.33 -8.72
C GLU A 61 -7.13 -3.13 -8.12
N SER A 62 -8.08 -3.46 -7.24
CA SER A 62 -9.02 -2.49 -6.69
C SER A 62 -9.06 -2.61 -5.17
N PRO A 63 -8.09 -2.03 -4.44
CA PRO A 63 -8.06 -2.06 -2.97
C PRO A 63 -9.27 -1.36 -2.34
N CYS A 64 -9.95 -0.49 -3.08
CA CYS A 64 -11.18 0.17 -2.66
C CYS A 64 -12.40 -0.78 -2.64
N ASP A 65 -12.41 -1.87 -3.42
CA ASP A 65 -13.46 -2.90 -3.32
C ASP A 65 -13.05 -3.97 -2.29
N LYS A 66 -13.85 -4.07 -1.22
CA LYS A 66 -13.63 -5.01 -0.11
C LYS A 66 -13.64 -6.48 -0.55
N ARG A 67 -14.39 -6.84 -1.60
CA ARG A 67 -14.48 -8.23 -2.09
C ARG A 67 -13.20 -8.63 -2.81
N ILE A 68 -12.66 -7.72 -3.62
CA ILE A 68 -11.41 -7.93 -4.34
C ILE A 68 -10.25 -7.99 -3.35
N SER A 69 -10.16 -7.00 -2.46
CA SER A 69 -9.10 -6.97 -1.45
C SER A 69 -9.18 -8.17 -0.49
N ALA A 70 -10.36 -8.62 -0.04
CA ALA A 70 -10.47 -9.83 0.77
C ALA A 70 -10.06 -11.12 0.03
N ARG A 71 -10.37 -11.24 -1.28
CA ARG A 71 -9.94 -12.36 -2.12
C ARG A 71 -8.41 -12.37 -2.25
N ASP A 72 -7.82 -11.22 -2.51
CA ASP A 72 -6.38 -11.11 -2.77
C ASP A 72 -5.57 -11.20 -1.46
N PHE A 73 -6.10 -10.73 -0.32
CA PHE A 73 -5.48 -10.94 0.99
C PHE A 73 -5.47 -12.41 1.42
N ARG A 74 -6.51 -13.19 1.10
CA ARG A 74 -6.51 -14.64 1.38
C ARG A 74 -5.40 -15.37 0.64
N ARG A 75 -5.10 -14.96 -0.59
CA ARG A 75 -3.99 -15.53 -1.37
C ARG A 75 -2.63 -15.30 -0.70
N ILE A 76 -2.50 -14.23 0.07
CA ILE A 76 -1.28 -13.87 0.80
C ILE A 76 -1.16 -14.64 2.12
N GLU A 77 -2.26 -15.08 2.73
CA GLU A 77 -2.21 -16.00 3.88
C GLU A 77 -1.77 -17.42 3.48
N GLU A 78 -1.87 -17.77 2.20
CA GLU A 78 -1.53 -19.10 1.66
C GLU A 78 -0.08 -19.21 1.14
N GLU A 79 0.66 -18.10 1.02
CA GLU A 79 2.09 -18.04 0.65
C GLU A 79 3.00 -17.71 1.85
#